data_AF-A0A1W9UHS1-F1
#
_entry.id   AF-A0A1W9UHS1-F1
#
_cell.length_a   1.000
_cell.length_b   1.000
_cell.length_c   1.000
_cell.angle_alpha   90.00
_cell.angle_beta   90.00
_cell.angle_gamma   90.00
#
_symmetry.space_group_name_H-M   'P 1'
#
loop_
_entity.id
_entity.type
_entity.pdbx_description
1 polymer ?
#
loop_
_entity_poly.entity_id
_entity_poly.type
_entity_poly.pdbx_seq_one_letter_code
_entity_poly.pdbx_strand_id
1 'polypeptide(L)'
;MISIAGWWRQLRLRLTGKELILTGHCRQCGACCRRLQLEESKRWLRSKRTFERLVKNEPQFSRFKIIGRDQQGLLVFNCTMLASDNRCLDYANRPQLCRDFPNKGIFLCGGSLPAG
;
A
#
# COMPACT_ATOMS: atom_id res chain seq x y z
N MET A 1 -9.54 -6.81 -5.26
CA MET A 1 -10.55 -7.80 -4.87
C MET A 1 -10.35 -8.08 -3.40
N ILE A 2 -11.42 -8.11 -2.63
CA ILE A 2 -11.35 -8.53 -1.23
C ILE A 2 -10.96 -10.01 -1.25
N SER A 3 -9.97 -10.39 -0.43
CA SER A 3 -9.56 -11.80 -0.30
C SER A 3 -10.70 -12.64 0.27
N ILE A 4 -10.70 -13.96 0.10
CA ILE A 4 -11.72 -14.83 0.73
C ILE A 4 -11.80 -14.55 2.24
N ALA A 5 -10.64 -14.50 2.91
CA ALA A 5 -10.55 -14.12 4.32
C ALA A 5 -11.08 -12.69 4.58
N GLY A 6 -10.77 -11.74 3.70
CA GLY A 6 -11.29 -10.38 3.76
C GLY A 6 -12.81 -10.29 3.63
N TRP A 7 -13.42 -11.17 2.84
CA TRP A 7 -14.86 -11.21 2.64
C TRP A 7 -15.55 -11.69 3.91
N TRP A 8 -15.02 -12.74 4.53
CA TRP A 8 -15.46 -13.20 5.86
C TRP A 8 -15.29 -12.12 6.92
N ARG A 9 -14.16 -11.41 6.94
CA ARG A 9 -13.93 -10.28 7.86
C ARG A 9 -14.95 -9.16 7.66
N GLN A 10 -15.21 -8.78 6.41
CA GLN A 10 -16.18 -7.74 6.09
C GLN A 10 -17.61 -8.16 6.46
N LEU A 11 -17.98 -9.41 6.17
CA LEU A 11 -19.28 -9.97 6.54
C LEU A 11 -19.46 -9.94 8.06
N ARG A 12 -18.45 -10.39 8.82
CA ARG A 12 -18.46 -10.35 10.29
C ARG A 12 -18.64 -8.93 10.83
N LEU A 13 -17.92 -7.94 10.29
CA LEU A 13 -18.05 -6.55 10.71
C LEU A 13 -19.47 -6.01 10.46
N ARG A 14 -20.04 -6.31 9.28
CA ARG A 14 -21.43 -5.95 8.94
C ARG A 14 -22.45 -6.59 9.87
N LEU A 15 -22.34 -7.90 10.11
CA LEU A 15 -23.28 -8.63 10.98
C LEU A 15 -23.20 -8.22 12.46
N THR A 16 -22.03 -7.79 12.92
CA THR A 16 -21.84 -7.38 14.32
C THR A 16 -22.01 -5.88 14.55
N GLY A 17 -22.26 -5.10 13.50
CA GLY A 17 -22.33 -3.63 13.58
C GLY A 17 -21.03 -2.96 14.01
N LYS A 18 -19.90 -3.67 13.93
CA LYS A 18 -18.59 -3.17 14.39
C LYS A 18 -17.86 -2.45 13.27
N GLU A 19 -17.24 -1.33 13.58
CA GLU A 19 -16.35 -0.64 12.66
C GLU A 19 -14.89 -1.08 12.86
N LEU A 20 -14.17 -1.28 11.75
CA LEU A 20 -12.72 -1.43 11.79
C LEU A 20 -12.04 -0.08 12.02
N ILE A 21 -11.43 0.07 13.19
CA ILE A 21 -10.54 1.18 13.52
C ILE A 21 -9.11 0.69 13.38
N LEU A 22 -8.34 1.32 12.49
CA LEU A 22 -6.90 1.10 12.41
C LEU A 22 -6.19 2.25 13.12
N THR A 23 -5.23 1.90 13.97
CA THR A 23 -4.36 2.85 14.66
C THR A 23 -2.91 2.64 14.22
N GLY A 24 -2.14 3.72 14.24
CA GLY A 24 -0.73 3.70 13.84
C GLY A 24 -0.38 4.83 12.90
N HIS A 25 0.91 4.95 12.63
CA HIS A 25 1.47 5.94 11.71
C HIS A 25 2.82 5.43 11.19
N CYS A 26 3.33 6.08 10.14
CA CYS A 26 4.69 5.82 9.66
C CYS A 26 5.74 6.12 10.74
N ARG A 27 6.57 5.13 11.07
CA ARG A 27 7.66 5.24 12.05
C ARG A 27 8.99 5.74 11.46
N GLN A 28 9.00 6.12 10.18
CA GLN A 28 10.22 6.48 9.44
C GLN A 28 11.32 5.39 9.47
N CYS A 29 10.94 4.12 9.58
CA CYS A 29 11.86 2.99 9.57
C CYS A 29 12.23 2.49 8.17
N GLY A 30 11.62 3.04 7.11
CA GLY A 30 11.89 2.69 5.71
C GLY A 30 11.34 1.33 5.26
N ALA A 31 10.79 0.50 6.16
CA ALA A 31 10.36 -0.86 5.85
C ALA A 31 9.31 -0.91 4.72
N CYS A 32 8.26 -0.10 4.81
CA CYS A 32 7.26 0.00 3.73
C CYS A 32 7.80 0.67 2.47
N CYS A 33 8.76 1.61 2.59
CA CYS A 33 9.37 2.28 1.45
C CYS A 33 10.27 1.35 0.62
N ARG A 34 10.89 0.35 1.25
CA ARG A 34 11.76 -0.63 0.57
C ARG A 34 10.96 -1.59 -0.31
N ARG A 35 9.77 -1.98 0.16
CA ARG A 35 8.94 -2.97 -0.51
C ARG A 35 7.48 -2.71 -0.18
N LEU A 36 6.72 -2.27 -1.18
CA LEU A 36 5.28 -2.12 -1.09
C LEU A 36 4.58 -2.58 -2.37
N GLN A 37 3.27 -2.78 -2.26
CA GLN A 37 2.39 -3.04 -3.38
C GLN A 37 1.35 -1.92 -3.43
N LEU A 38 1.02 -1.49 -4.64
CA LEU A 38 0.05 -0.42 -4.88
C LEU A 38 -1.27 -1.01 -5.34
N GLU A 39 -2.37 -0.39 -4.92
CA GLU A 39 -3.70 -0.68 -5.43
C GLU A 39 -4.32 0.54 -6.12
N GLU A 40 -5.09 0.28 -7.18
CA GLU A 40 -5.97 1.24 -7.85
C GLU A 40 -7.40 0.70 -7.71
N SER A 41 -8.33 1.50 -7.19
CA SER A 41 -9.76 1.12 -7.02
C SER A 41 -9.97 -0.27 -6.35
N LYS A 42 -9.28 -0.52 -5.22
CA LYS A 42 -9.33 -1.80 -4.46
C LYS A 42 -8.79 -3.01 -5.22
N ARG A 43 -7.91 -2.80 -6.21
CA ARG A 43 -7.25 -3.86 -6.98
C ARG A 43 -5.74 -3.64 -7.01
N TRP A 44 -4.99 -4.65 -6.60
CA TRP A 44 -3.53 -4.65 -6.69
C TRP A 44 -3.05 -4.51 -8.14
N LEU A 45 -2.01 -3.70 -8.35
CA LEU A 45 -1.40 -3.51 -9.66
C LEU A 45 -0.63 -4.77 -10.09
N ARG A 46 -0.81 -5.17 -11.35
CA ARG A 46 -0.18 -6.37 -11.95
C ARG A 46 0.67 -6.06 -13.19
N SER A 47 0.40 -4.94 -13.85
CA SER A 47 1.04 -4.58 -15.13
C SER A 47 1.64 -3.18 -15.09
N LYS A 48 2.71 -2.98 -15.86
CA LYS A 48 3.34 -1.67 -16.01
C LYS A 48 2.35 -0.65 -16.60
N ARG A 49 1.54 -1.07 -17.59
CA ARG A 49 0.51 -0.22 -18.21
C ARG A 49 -0.50 0.33 -17.20
N THR A 50 -0.97 -0.49 -16.26
CA THR A 50 -1.87 -0.03 -15.19
C THR A 50 -1.17 0.96 -14.25
N PHE A 51 0.12 0.76 -13.98
CA PHE A 51 0.89 1.71 -13.18
C PHE A 51 1.14 3.03 -13.92
N GLU A 52 1.47 3.01 -15.21
CA GLU A 52 1.63 4.22 -16.03
C GLU A 52 0.34 5.05 -16.07
N ARG A 53 -0.83 4.40 -16.16
CA ARG A 53 -2.12 5.07 -16.05
C ARG A 53 -2.33 5.68 -14.66
N LEU A 54 -2.00 4.96 -13.59
CA LEU A 54 -2.07 5.49 -12.22
C LEU A 54 -1.21 6.75 -12.08
N VAL A 55 0.03 6.72 -12.55
CA VAL A 55 0.93 7.88 -12.50
C VAL A 55 0.40 9.04 -13.34
N LYS A 56 -0.24 8.77 -14.49
CA LYS A 56 -0.88 9.81 -15.30
C LYS A 56 -2.03 10.50 -14.55
N ASN A 57 -2.83 9.74 -13.81
CA ASN A 57 -3.96 10.27 -13.03
C ASN A 57 -3.50 10.93 -11.72
N GLU A 58 -2.46 10.37 -11.10
CA GLU A 58 -1.94 10.77 -9.81
C GLU A 58 -0.40 10.89 -9.87
N PRO A 59 0.13 12.06 -10.32
CA PRO A 59 1.56 12.26 -10.57
C PRO A 59 2.46 11.97 -9.37
N GLN A 60 1.94 12.08 -8.14
CA GLN A 60 2.67 11.76 -6.91
C GLN A 60 3.18 10.32 -6.84
N PHE A 61 2.58 9.38 -7.59
CA PHE A 61 3.01 7.98 -7.64
C PHE A 61 4.25 7.74 -8.52
N SER A 62 4.71 8.74 -9.28
CA SER A 62 5.96 8.66 -10.05
C SER A 62 7.20 8.34 -9.20
N ARG A 63 7.14 8.59 -7.89
CA ARG A 63 8.19 8.25 -6.91
C ARG A 63 8.33 6.74 -6.63
N PHE A 64 7.41 5.91 -7.10
CA PHE A 64 7.49 4.46 -6.91
C PHE A 64 8.11 3.79 -8.14
N LYS A 65 9.16 3.00 -7.96
CA LYS A 65 9.78 2.21 -9.03
C LYS A 65 9.43 0.75 -8.86
N ILE A 66 9.11 0.09 -9.98
CA ILE A 66 8.85 -1.35 -10.02
C ILE A 66 10.20 -2.06 -9.81
N ILE A 67 10.27 -2.92 -8.78
CA ILE A 67 11.45 -3.74 -8.48
C ILE A 67 11.25 -5.21 -8.83
N GLY A 68 10.02 -5.62 -9.18
CA GLY A 68 9.72 -6.98 -9.59
C GLY A 68 8.25 -7.34 -9.42
N ARG A 69 8.00 -8.64 -9.31
CA ARG A 69 6.69 -9.21 -9.00
C ARG A 69 6.80 -10.18 -7.83
N ASP A 70 5.70 -10.34 -7.08
CA ASP A 70 5.60 -11.39 -6.08
C ASP A 70 5.13 -12.72 -6.69
N GLN A 71 4.99 -13.76 -5.85
CA GLN A 71 4.52 -15.09 -6.27
C GLN A 71 3.09 -15.09 -6.84
N GLN A 72 2.29 -14.06 -6.53
CA GLN A 72 0.92 -13.92 -7.03
C GLN A 72 0.89 -13.09 -8.33
N GLY A 73 2.04 -12.65 -8.85
CA GLY A 73 2.16 -11.81 -10.05
C GLY A 73 1.80 -10.33 -9.82
N LEU A 74 1.75 -9.87 -8.56
CA LEU A 74 1.51 -8.48 -8.22
C LEU A 74 2.81 -7.68 -8.35
N LEU A 75 2.72 -6.45 -8.85
CA LEU A 75 3.87 -5.56 -8.92
C LEU A 75 4.35 -5.18 -7.53
N VAL A 76 5.66 -5.29 -7.33
CA VAL A 76 6.34 -4.87 -6.12
C VAL A 76 7.12 -3.60 -6.44
N PHE A 77 7.02 -2.62 -5.56
CA PHE A 77 7.62 -1.31 -5.72
C PHE A 77 8.58 -0.99 -4.58
N ASN A 78 9.57 -0.14 -4.87
CA ASN A 78 10.27 0.65 -3.87
C ASN A 78 9.99 2.15 -4.08
N CYS A 79 10.14 2.94 -3.02
CA CYS A 79 10.05 4.39 -3.07
C CYS A 79 11.43 4.99 -3.33
N THR A 80 11.54 5.89 -4.32
CA THR A 80 12.78 6.60 -4.64
C THR A 80 13.15 7.67 -3.62
N MET A 81 12.19 8.09 -2.78
CA MET A 81 12.43 9.06 -1.71
C MET A 81 13.05 8.43 -0.45
N LEU A 82 13.37 7.13 -0.48
CA LEU A 82 14.04 6.46 0.63
C LEU A 82 15.55 6.77 0.61
N ALA A 83 16.05 7.42 1.66
CA ALA A 83 17.46 7.68 1.86
C ALA A 83 18.23 6.46 2.39
N SER A 84 19.56 6.55 2.37
CA SER A 84 20.46 5.54 2.91
C SER A 84 20.29 5.29 4.41
N ASP A 85 19.83 6.30 5.17
CA ASP A 85 19.57 6.23 6.61
C ASP A 85 18.19 5.62 6.96
N ASN A 86 17.47 5.07 5.98
CA ASN A 86 16.09 4.56 6.08
C ASN A 86 14.99 5.61 6.22
N ARG A 87 15.31 6.90 6.18
CA ARG A 87 14.33 7.97 6.31
C ARG A 87 13.84 8.44 4.95
N CYS A 88 12.66 9.06 4.94
CA CYS A 88 12.07 9.62 3.74
C CYS A 88 12.63 11.02 3.51
N LEU A 89 13.28 11.26 2.36
CA LEU A 89 13.83 12.56 1.95
C LEU A 89 12.73 13.63 1.81
N ASP A 90 11.56 13.22 1.33
CA ASP A 90 10.41 14.10 1.09
C ASP A 90 9.23 13.70 1.99
N TYR A 91 9.45 13.71 3.31
CA TYR A 91 8.41 13.28 4.26
C TYR A 91 7.21 14.23 4.28
N ALA A 92 7.44 15.53 4.11
CA ALA A 92 6.39 16.55 4.15
C ALA A 92 5.44 16.48 2.95
N ASN A 93 5.91 16.14 1.75
CA ASN A 93 5.09 16.03 0.54
C ASN A 93 4.79 14.57 0.15
N ARG A 94 4.82 13.67 1.13
CA ARG A 94 4.46 12.26 0.92
C ARG A 94 3.03 12.11 0.40
N PRO A 95 2.78 11.14 -0.51
CA PRO A 95 1.46 10.92 -1.09
C PRO A 95 0.47 10.46 -0.01
N GLN A 96 -0.83 10.64 -0.29
CA GLN A 96 -1.90 10.30 0.67
C GLN A 96 -1.83 8.85 1.16
N LEU A 97 -1.47 7.91 0.28
CA LEU A 97 -1.21 6.51 0.64
C LEU A 97 -0.20 6.35 1.81
N CYS A 98 0.86 7.17 1.83
CA CYS A 98 1.88 7.13 2.88
C CYS A 98 1.44 7.88 4.15
N ARG A 99 0.56 8.88 4.02
CA ARG A 99 -0.02 9.61 5.17
C ARG A 99 -1.01 8.75 5.93
N ASP A 100 -1.83 8.01 5.18
CA ASP A 100 -2.89 7.15 5.70
C ASP A 100 -2.38 5.76 6.12
N PHE A 101 -1.06 5.57 6.21
CA PHE A 101 -0.49 4.33 6.69
C PHE A 101 -0.73 4.19 8.21
N PRO A 102 -1.30 3.06 8.69
CA PRO A 102 -1.72 1.87 7.95
C PRO A 102 -3.14 1.98 7.32
N ASN A 103 -3.28 1.56 6.06
CA ASN A 103 -4.54 1.70 5.31
C ASN A 103 -5.52 0.53 5.58
N LYS A 104 -6.83 0.81 5.71
CA LYS A 104 -7.91 -0.18 5.92
C LYS A 104 -7.95 -1.27 4.83
N GLY A 105 -7.53 -0.94 3.61
CA GLY A 105 -7.40 -1.86 2.49
C GLY A 105 -6.52 -3.07 2.81
N ILE A 106 -5.46 -2.91 3.61
CA ILE A 106 -4.56 -4.01 4.01
C ILE A 106 -5.34 -5.13 4.70
N PHE A 107 -6.28 -4.77 5.59
CA PHE A 107 -7.09 -5.73 6.35
C PHE A 107 -8.03 -6.58 5.48
N LEU A 108 -8.56 -6.00 4.40
CA LEU A 108 -9.53 -6.65 3.51
C LEU A 108 -8.86 -7.34 2.31
N CYS A 109 -7.81 -6.75 1.77
CA CYS A 109 -7.14 -7.21 0.55
C CYS A 109 -6.07 -8.30 0.83
N GLY A 110 -5.92 -8.72 2.08
CA GLY A 110 -4.97 -9.78 2.47
C GLY A 110 -3.51 -9.30 2.53
N GLY A 111 -3.29 -7.99 2.68
CA GLY A 111 -1.97 -7.44 2.88
C GLY A 111 -1.44 -7.69 4.30
N SER A 112 -0.14 -7.51 4.48
CA SER A 112 0.52 -7.53 5.79
C SER A 112 1.31 -6.24 6.00
N LEU A 113 1.44 -5.84 7.27
CA LEU A 113 2.34 -4.75 7.63
C LEU A 113 3.77 -5.32 7.72
N PRO A 114 4.78 -4.61 7.19
CA PRO A 114 6.17 -5.02 7.38
C PRO A 114 6.58 -4.89 8.85
N ALA A 115 7.52 -5.71 9.29
CA ALA A 115 8.16 -5.52 10.60
C ALA A 115 9.00 -4.23 10.57
N GLY A 116 8.75 -3.31 11.50
CA GLY A 116 9.47 -2.04 11.59
C GLY A 116 9.04 -1.16 12.74
#